data_AF-A0A4Y5RDJ2-F1
#
_entry.id   AF-A0A4Y5RDJ2-F1
#
_cell.length_a   1.000
_cell.length_b   1.000
_cell.length_c   1.000
_cell.angle_alpha   90.00
_cell.angle_beta   90.00
_cell.angle_gamma   90.00
#
_symmetry.space_group_name_H-M   'P 1'
#
loop_
_entity.id
_entity.type
_entity.pdbx_description
1 polymer ?
#
loop_
_entity_poly.entity_id
_entity_poly.type
_entity_poly.pdbx_seq_one_letter_code
_entity_poly.pdbx_strand_id
1 'polypeptide(L)'
;GNFIDDGNLKCYMKCIFVQMTCMSEDGVFDIDTAIAMLPDNLKDIASKALNACKDEKGSDACDTAFKINQCLYKQAPKDYILV
;
A
#
# COMPACT_ATOMS: atom_id res chain seq x y z
N GLY A 1 6.83 6.96 -10.21
CA GLY A 1 6.17 5.67 -10.34
C GLY A 1 5.25 5.76 -11.52
N ASN A 2 5.47 4.94 -12.54
CA ASN A 2 4.51 4.80 -13.63
C ASN A 2 3.48 3.76 -13.18
N PHE A 3 2.36 4.21 -12.63
CA PHE A 3 1.24 3.36 -12.23
C PHE A 3 0.39 3.07 -13.45
N ILE A 4 0.79 2.07 -14.24
CA ILE A 4 0.01 1.59 -15.37
C ILE A 4 -1.28 0.96 -14.80
N ASP A 5 -2.43 1.33 -15.36
CA ASP A 5 -3.74 0.80 -14.99
C ASP A 5 -3.93 -0.62 -15.55
N ASP A 6 -3.04 -1.52 -15.15
CA ASP A 6 -3.03 -2.92 -15.54
C ASP A 6 -3.60 -3.77 -14.40
N GLY A 7 -4.67 -4.53 -14.68
CA GLY A 7 -5.33 -5.35 -13.68
C GLY A 7 -4.40 -6.37 -13.00
N ASN A 8 -3.40 -6.89 -13.72
CA ASN A 8 -2.42 -7.79 -13.14
C ASN A 8 -1.48 -7.06 -12.17
N LEU A 9 -1.07 -5.83 -12.50
CA LEU A 9 -0.24 -5.01 -11.60
C LEU A 9 -1.00 -4.66 -10.30
N LYS A 10 -2.28 -4.30 -10.41
CA LYS A 10 -3.14 -4.04 -9.24
C LYS A 10 -3.22 -5.25 -8.32
N CYS A 11 -3.50 -6.43 -8.89
CA CYS A 11 -3.60 -7.64 -8.11
C CYS A 11 -2.23 -8.14 -7.61
N TYR A 12 -1.13 -7.81 -8.30
CA TYR A 12 0.22 -8.05 -7.79
C TYR A 12 0.50 -7.22 -6.53
N MET A 13 0.14 -5.93 -6.53
CA MET A 13 0.24 -5.07 -5.34
C MET A 13 -0.60 -5.62 -4.18
N LYS A 14 -1.82 -6.10 -4.46
CA LYS A 14 -2.63 -6.82 -3.46
C LYS A 14 -1.89 -8.05 -2.94
N CYS A 15 -1.34 -8.88 -3.83
CA CYS A 15 -0.63 -10.09 -3.45
C CYS A 15 0.54 -9.79 -2.49
N ILE A 16 1.31 -8.74 -2.76
CA ILE A 16 2.38 -8.28 -1.86
C ILE A 16 1.82 -7.92 -0.48
N PHE A 17 0.79 -7.09 -0.42
CA PHE A 17 0.20 -6.70 0.88
C PHE A 17 -0.38 -7.89 1.65
N VAL A 18 -0.99 -8.85 0.96
CA VAL A 18 -1.49 -10.09 1.59
C VAL A 18 -0.33 -10.95 2.10
N GLN A 19 0.74 -11.11 1.33
CA GLN A 19 1.93 -11.86 1.75
C GLN A 19 2.63 -11.21 2.95
N MET A 20 2.61 -9.87 3.01
CA MET A 20 3.09 -9.08 4.14
C MET A 20 2.09 -9.04 5.29
N THR A 21 0.93 -9.70 5.20
CA THR A 21 -0.15 -9.64 6.20
C THR A 21 -0.66 -8.21 6.47
N CYS A 22 -0.33 -7.25 5.61
CA CYS A 22 -0.80 -5.86 5.65
C CYS A 22 -2.19 -5.68 5.05
N MET A 23 -2.73 -6.70 4.38
CA MET A 23 -4.07 -6.64 3.79
C MET A 23 -4.72 -8.03 3.81
N SER A 24 -6.02 -8.10 4.05
CA SER A 24 -6.80 -9.33 3.91
C SER A 24 -7.07 -9.66 2.44
N GLU A 25 -7.46 -10.90 2.14
CA GLU A 25 -7.87 -11.27 0.77
C GLU A 25 -9.08 -10.45 0.28
N ASP A 26 -9.88 -9.94 1.20
CA ASP A 26 -11.08 -9.13 0.94
C ASP A 26 -10.76 -7.63 0.71
N GLY A 27 -9.49 -7.24 0.84
CA GLY A 27 -9.03 -5.86 0.62
C GLY A 27 -9.08 -4.97 1.86
N VAL A 28 -9.17 -5.53 3.06
CA VAL A 28 -9.08 -4.77 4.31
C VAL A 28 -7.61 -4.54 4.64
N PHE A 29 -7.16 -3.29 4.59
CA PHE A 29 -5.78 -2.92 4.90
C PHE A 29 -5.55 -2.76 6.40
N ASP A 30 -4.54 -3.44 6.93
CA ASP A 30 -4.08 -3.37 8.31
C ASP A 30 -2.85 -2.45 8.38
N ILE A 31 -3.10 -1.23 8.84
CA ILE A 31 -2.06 -0.21 9.00
C ILE A 31 -1.06 -0.56 10.09
N ASP A 32 -1.48 -1.22 11.17
CA ASP A 32 -0.61 -1.49 12.31
C ASP A 32 0.45 -2.54 11.91
N THR A 33 0.01 -3.57 11.19
CA THR A 33 0.91 -4.56 10.60
C THR A 33 1.84 -3.93 9.56
N ALA A 34 1.32 -3.04 8.70
CA ALA A 34 2.14 -2.32 7.72
C ALA A 34 3.22 -1.45 8.40
N ILE A 35 2.89 -0.74 9.48
CA ILE A 35 3.85 0.07 10.24
C ILE A 35 4.90 -0.80 10.94
N ALA A 36 4.50 -1.97 11.44
CA ALA A 36 5.41 -2.91 12.10
C ALA A 36 6.46 -3.50 11.14
N MET A 37 6.13 -3.61 9.85
CA MET A 37 7.04 -4.12 8.82
C MET A 37 8.01 -3.08 8.24
N LEU A 38 7.80 -1.80 8.53
CA LEU A 38 8.68 -0.75 8.05
C LEU A 38 10.03 -0.77 8.80
N PRO A 39 11.14 -0.53 8.08
CA PRO A 39 12.43 -0.33 8.73
C PRO A 39 12.42 0.99 9.52
N ASP A 40 13.16 1.03 10.64
CA ASP A 40 13.10 2.14 11.60
C ASP A 40 13.43 3.50 10.99
N ASN A 41 14.30 3.54 9.98
CA ASN A 41 14.68 4.77 9.28
C ASN A 41 13.57 5.37 8.40
N LEU A 42 12.56 4.57 8.02
CA LEU A 42 11.41 5.02 7.22
C LEU A 42 10.12 5.09 8.05
N LYS A 43 10.12 4.53 9.26
CA LYS A 43 8.92 4.35 10.09
C LYS A 43 8.15 5.65 10.30
N ASP A 44 8.80 6.76 10.63
CA ASP A 44 8.13 8.05 10.86
C ASP A 44 7.49 8.65 9.59
N ILE A 45 8.16 8.55 8.45
CA ILE A 45 7.68 9.12 7.18
C ILE A 45 6.59 8.23 6.59
N ALA A 46 6.84 6.93 6.53
CA ALA A 46 5.91 5.97 5.94
C ALA A 46 4.69 5.71 6.84
N SER A 47 4.79 5.79 8.18
CA SER A 47 3.61 5.73 9.06
C SER A 47 2.66 6.92 8.86
N LYS A 48 3.19 8.13 8.63
CA LYS A 48 2.36 9.30 8.26
C LYS A 48 1.67 9.10 6.92
N ALA A 49 2.39 8.60 5.93
CA ALA A 49 1.84 8.29 4.61
C ALA A 49 0.75 7.21 4.72
N LEU A 50 1.01 6.09 5.41
CA LEU A 50 0.05 5.02 5.65
C LEU A 50 -1.20 5.54 6.37
N ASN A 51 -1.04 6.38 7.40
CA ASN A 51 -2.19 6.96 8.11
C ASN A 51 -3.04 7.86 7.22
N ALA A 52 -2.45 8.56 6.26
CA ALA A 52 -3.17 9.37 5.29
C ALA A 52 -3.86 8.53 4.20
N CYS A 53 -3.40 7.31 3.96
CA CYS A 53 -3.83 6.46 2.83
C CYS A 53 -4.67 5.25 3.22
N LYS A 54 -4.78 4.91 4.52
CA LYS A 54 -5.50 3.72 5.01
C LYS A 54 -6.98 3.67 4.65
N ASP A 55 -7.60 4.83 4.44
CA ASP A 55 -9.02 4.95 4.13
C ASP A 55 -9.30 4.88 2.62
N GLU A 56 -8.27 4.74 1.78
CA GLU A 56 -8.42 4.56 0.35
C GLU A 56 -9.14 3.24 0.05
N LYS A 57 -10.20 3.32 -0.76
CA LYS A 57 -10.99 2.17 -1.20
C LYS A 57 -11.20 2.19 -2.70
N GLY A 58 -10.90 1.06 -3.33
CA GLY A 58 -11.13 0.80 -4.73
C GLY A 58 -12.48 0.14 -4.98
N SER A 59 -12.72 -0.19 -6.25
CA SER A 59 -13.88 -0.97 -6.68
C SER A 59 -13.82 -2.43 -6.20
N ASP A 60 -12.61 -2.95 -6.02
CA ASP A 60 -12.32 -4.29 -5.51
C ASP A 60 -11.03 -4.28 -4.66
N ALA A 61 -10.62 -5.45 -4.14
CA ALA A 61 -9.41 -5.58 -3.32
C ALA A 61 -8.12 -5.22 -4.07
N CYS A 62 -8.02 -5.52 -5.37
CA CYS A 62 -6.85 -5.18 -6.18
C CYS A 62 -6.78 -3.66 -6.43
N ASP A 63 -7.91 -3.04 -6.75
CA ASP A 63 -8.02 -1.59 -6.95
C ASP A 63 -7.79 -0.83 -5.64
N THR A 64 -8.24 -1.38 -4.51
CA THR A 64 -7.94 -0.84 -3.17
C THR A 64 -6.44 -0.84 -2.90
N ALA A 65 -5.76 -1.97 -3.11
CA ALA A 65 -4.31 -2.05 -2.96
C ALA A 65 -3.57 -1.07 -3.88
N PHE A 66 -4.06 -0.91 -5.12
CA PHE A 66 -3.49 0.04 -6.07
C PHE A 66 -3.65 1.50 -5.64
N LYS A 67 -4.84 1.89 -5.17
CA LYS A 67 -5.09 3.25 -4.66
C LYS A 67 -4.26 3.58 -3.43
N ILE A 68 -4.12 2.64 -2.49
CA ILE A 68 -3.23 2.79 -1.33
C ILE A 68 -1.80 3.04 -1.81
N ASN A 69 -1.28 2.22 -2.74
CA ASN A 69 0.08 2.41 -3.28
C ASN A 69 0.24 3.75 -4.01
N GLN A 70 -0.75 4.18 -4.80
CA GLN A 70 -0.74 5.50 -5.44
C GLN A 70 -0.71 6.62 -4.40
N CYS A 71 -1.49 6.50 -3.33
CA CYS A 71 -1.51 7.48 -2.24
C CYS A 71 -0.16 7.52 -1.51
N LEU A 72 0.42 6.36 -1.18
CA LEU A 72 1.76 6.27 -0.56
C LEU A 72 2.82 6.92 -1.43
N TYR A 73 2.81 6.66 -2.75
CA TYR A 73 3.72 7.29 -3.69
C TYR A 73 3.51 8.81 -3.78
N LYS A 74 2.27 9.31 -3.67
CA LYS A 74 2.01 10.76 -3.65
C LYS A 74 2.54 11.42 -2.38
N GLN A 75 2.39 10.76 -1.23
CA GLN A 75 2.84 11.27 0.06
C GLN A 75 4.35 11.23 0.22
N ALA A 76 4.99 10.15 -0.22
CA ALA A 76 6.42 9.93 -0.08
C ALA A 76 7.04 9.34 -1.37
N PRO A 77 7.08 10.09 -2.48
CA PRO A 77 7.55 9.57 -3.77
C PRO A 77 9.02 9.16 -3.79
N LYS A 78 9.84 9.74 -2.90
CA LYS A 78 11.27 9.45 -2.78
C LYS A 78 11.57 8.20 -1.96
N ASP A 79 10.68 7.85 -1.04
CA ASP A 79 10.85 6.77 -0.07
C ASP A 79 9.92 5.58 -0.35
N TYR A 80 9.04 5.70 -1.35
CA TYR A 80 8.16 4.64 -1.81
C TYR A 80 8.95 3.56 -2.55
N ILE A 81 8.79 2.31 -2.11
CA ILE A 81 9.39 1.12 -2.72
C ILE A 81 8.28 0.07 -2.89
N LEU A 82 8.19 -0.50 -4.09
CA LEU A 82 7.40 -1.70 -4.37
C LEU A 82 8.39 -2.85 -4.59
N VAL A 83 8.25 -3.92 -3.80
CA VAL A 83 9.09 -5.12 -3.87
C VAL A 83 8.56 -6.12 -4.90
#